data_AF-A0A1G1XTP5-F1
#
_entry.id   AF-A0A1G1XTP5-F1
#
_cell.length_a   1.000
_cell.length_b   1.000
_cell.length_c   1.000
_cell.angle_alpha   90.00
_cell.angle_beta   90.00
_cell.angle_gamma   90.00
#
_symmetry.space_group_name_H-M   'P 1'
#
loop_
_entity.id
_entity.type
_entity.pdbx_description
1 polymer ?
#
loop_
_entity_poly.entity_id
_entity_poly.type
_entity_poly.pdbx_seq_one_letter_code
_entity_poly.pdbx_strand_id
1 'polypeptide(L)'
;MKKAPIPKNEKERLAALKQLGILDTKPEERFDRITREATKQFNVPISTVSIIDEDREWYKSCQGLDKTEGERNVSFCGHAMLSKQIFIIEDTLQDERFADNPMVINPPHIRFYAGVTLRERTTGLPVGVLCIKDVKPRKLSPDEVSLLIDLANQAEDELNRRV
;
A
#
# COMPACT_ATOMS: atom_id res chain seq x y z
N MET A 1 14.36 -10.66 7.22
CA MET A 1 13.57 -9.98 6.18
C MET A 1 14.38 -8.86 5.62
N LYS A 2 14.13 -8.47 4.37
CA LYS A 2 14.75 -7.27 3.81
C LYS A 2 14.01 -6.04 4.35
N LYS A 3 14.74 -5.08 4.91
CA LYS A 3 14.15 -3.80 5.32
C LYS A 3 13.69 -3.03 4.09
N ALA A 4 12.57 -2.32 4.22
CA ALA A 4 12.08 -1.43 3.17
C ALA A 4 13.17 -0.40 2.79
N PRO A 5 13.48 -0.22 1.49
CA PRO A 5 14.49 0.72 1.06
C PRO A 5 14.09 2.17 1.32
N ILE A 6 15.08 2.99 1.69
CA ILE A 6 14.95 4.45 1.74
C ILE A 6 15.47 5.03 0.41
N PRO A 7 14.64 5.76 -0.36
CA PRO A 7 15.06 6.36 -1.62
C PRO A 7 16.06 7.51 -1.39
N LYS A 8 16.91 7.79 -2.39
CA LYS A 8 17.93 8.86 -2.29
C LYS A 8 17.33 10.26 -2.09
N ASN A 9 16.13 10.48 -2.62
CA ASN A 9 15.37 11.72 -2.54
C ASN A 9 14.29 11.68 -1.44
N GLU A 10 14.56 10.99 -0.33
CA GLU A 10 13.60 10.84 0.77
C GLU A 10 13.20 12.19 1.37
N LYS A 11 14.12 13.15 1.45
CA LYS A 11 13.83 14.49 1.98
C LYS A 11 12.79 15.21 1.13
N GLU A 12 12.94 15.17 -0.20
CA GLU A 12 11.98 15.76 -1.13
C GLU A 12 10.64 15.01 -1.08
N ARG A 13 10.67 13.68 -0.97
CA ARG A 13 9.48 12.84 -0.86
C ARG A 13 8.66 13.17 0.39
N LEU A 14 9.32 13.29 1.55
CA LEU A 14 8.68 13.67 2.81
C LEU A 14 8.15 15.11 2.76
N ALA A 15 8.84 16.03 2.09
CA ALA A 15 8.34 17.38 1.87
C ALA A 15 7.06 17.38 1.01
N ALA A 16 7.00 16.60 -0.06
CA ALA A 16 5.80 16.43 -0.88
C ALA A 16 4.66 15.78 -0.10
N LEU A 17 4.95 14.73 0.68
CA LEU A 17 3.97 14.10 1.56
C LEU A 17 3.38 15.11 2.57
N LYS A 18 4.23 15.91 3.21
CA LYS A 18 3.78 16.91 4.19
C LYS A 18 2.84 17.94 3.57
N GLN A 19 3.05 18.31 2.31
CA GLN A 19 2.18 19.26 1.58
C GLN A 19 0.76 18.72 1.37
N LEU A 20 0.56 17.40 1.37
CA LEU A 20 -0.77 16.80 1.24
C LEU A 20 -1.61 16.96 2.51
N GLY A 21 -1.00 17.20 3.68
CA GLY A 21 -1.72 17.35 4.95
C GLY A 21 -2.55 16.12 5.35
N ILE A 22 -2.22 14.94 4.83
CA ILE A 22 -3.05 13.74 4.92
C ILE A 22 -2.76 12.88 6.16
N LEU A 23 -1.53 12.97 6.70
CA LEU A 23 -1.10 12.19 7.86
C LEU A 23 -1.87 12.57 9.12
N ASP A 24 -2.14 11.58 9.98
CA ASP A 24 -2.81 11.75 11.29
C ASP A 24 -4.19 12.41 11.21
N THR A 25 -4.84 12.33 10.05
CA THR A 25 -6.21 12.80 9.85
C THR A 25 -7.21 11.69 10.14
N LYS A 26 -8.48 12.06 10.38
CA LYS A 26 -9.55 11.09 10.59
C LYS A 26 -9.74 10.21 9.34
N PRO A 27 -10.30 8.99 9.49
CA PRO A 27 -10.79 8.21 8.35
C PRO A 27 -11.75 9.04 7.49
N GLU A 28 -11.73 8.81 6.19
CA GLU A 28 -12.59 9.51 5.24
C GLU A 28 -13.21 8.52 4.25
N GLU A 29 -14.54 8.59 4.09
CA GLU A 29 -15.30 7.65 3.25
C GLU A 29 -14.79 7.56 1.81
N ARG A 30 -14.20 8.65 1.28
CA ARG A 30 -13.59 8.64 -0.07
C ARG A 30 -12.49 7.60 -0.23
N PHE A 31 -11.72 7.29 0.82
CA PHE A 31 -10.71 6.23 0.81
C PHE A 31 -11.29 4.89 1.27
N ASP A 32 -12.20 4.89 2.26
CA ASP A 32 -12.84 3.67 2.77
C ASP A 32 -13.67 2.95 1.71
N ARG A 33 -14.30 3.70 0.81
CA ARG A 33 -14.98 3.12 -0.34
C ARG A 33 -14.02 2.34 -1.24
N ILE A 34 -12.83 2.89 -1.53
CA ILE A 34 -11.86 2.28 -2.45
C ILE A 34 -11.34 0.96 -1.88
N THR A 35 -10.93 0.93 -0.61
CA THR A 35 -10.44 -0.30 0.03
C THR A 35 -11.55 -1.35 0.20
N ARG A 36 -12.78 -0.92 0.46
CA ARG A 36 -13.97 -1.78 0.51
C ARG A 36 -14.34 -2.34 -0.86
N GLU A 37 -14.17 -1.58 -1.93
CA GLU A 37 -14.35 -2.06 -3.30
C GLU A 37 -13.23 -3.04 -3.69
N ALA A 38 -11.98 -2.75 -3.35
CA ALA A 38 -10.85 -3.64 -3.60
C ALA A 38 -11.04 -4.99 -2.89
N THR A 39 -11.41 -5.01 -1.61
CA THR A 39 -11.69 -6.28 -0.91
C THR A 39 -12.81 -7.08 -1.56
N LYS A 40 -13.91 -6.43 -1.96
CA LYS A 40 -15.05 -7.09 -2.61
C LYS A 40 -14.73 -7.61 -4.01
N GLN A 41 -14.17 -6.76 -4.87
CA GLN A 41 -13.94 -7.10 -6.27
C GLN A 41 -12.85 -8.18 -6.43
N PHE A 42 -11.82 -8.13 -5.59
CA PHE A 42 -10.77 -9.13 -5.60
C PHE A 42 -11.10 -10.34 -4.71
N ASN A 43 -12.14 -10.28 -3.87
CA ASN A 43 -12.44 -11.33 -2.88
C ASN A 43 -11.21 -11.64 -2.00
N VAL A 44 -10.62 -10.59 -1.42
CA VAL A 44 -9.44 -10.67 -0.54
C VAL A 44 -9.81 -10.16 0.87
N PRO A 45 -9.19 -10.68 1.93
CA PRO A 45 -9.50 -10.28 3.30
C PRO A 45 -9.01 -8.87 3.65
N ILE A 46 -7.96 -8.38 2.98
CA ILE A 46 -7.28 -7.14 3.39
C ILE A 46 -7.05 -6.24 2.17
N SER A 47 -7.35 -4.95 2.34
CA SER A 47 -6.92 -3.88 1.43
C SER A 47 -6.63 -2.61 2.22
N THR A 48 -5.58 -1.87 1.82
CA THR A 48 -5.19 -0.62 2.47
C THR A 48 -4.86 0.47 1.48
N VAL A 49 -5.20 1.71 1.82
CA VAL A 49 -4.52 2.90 1.32
C VAL A 49 -3.50 3.28 2.38
N SER A 50 -2.23 2.94 2.12
CA SER A 50 -1.12 3.17 3.03
C SER A 50 -0.33 4.40 2.59
N ILE A 51 -0.02 5.30 3.52
CA ILE A 51 0.86 6.45 3.33
C ILE A 51 2.19 6.14 4.04
N ILE A 52 3.30 6.31 3.34
CA ILE A 52 4.63 5.96 3.86
C ILE A 52 5.29 7.22 4.42
N ASP A 53 5.40 7.31 5.74
CA ASP A 53 6.07 8.39 6.45
C ASP A 53 7.56 8.06 6.66
N GLU A 54 8.28 8.85 7.46
CA GLU A 54 9.72 8.66 7.72
C GLU A 54 10.01 7.25 8.26
N ASP A 55 9.34 6.83 9.34
CA ASP A 55 9.59 5.59 10.07
C ASP A 55 8.39 4.63 10.14
N ARG A 56 7.20 5.10 9.72
CA ARG A 56 5.94 4.34 9.78
C ARG A 56 5.24 4.20 8.44
N GLU A 57 4.41 3.16 8.35
CA GLU A 57 3.35 3.00 7.37
C GLU A 57 2.03 3.39 8.05
N TRP A 58 1.44 4.51 7.65
CA TRP A 58 0.19 5.00 8.22
C TRP A 58 -1.00 4.62 7.31
N TYR A 59 -2.04 4.05 7.89
CA TYR A 59 -3.21 3.59 7.13
C TYR A 59 -4.26 4.69 7.03
N LYS A 60 -4.35 5.34 5.86
CA LYS A 60 -5.44 6.29 5.59
C LYS A 60 -6.80 5.60 5.52
N SER A 61 -6.78 4.36 5.02
CA SER A 61 -7.92 3.46 5.03
C SER A 61 -7.42 2.01 5.10
N CYS A 62 -8.14 1.18 5.84
CA CYS A 62 -7.79 -0.21 6.06
C CYS A 62 -9.05 -1.08 6.21
N GLN A 63 -9.10 -2.16 5.44
CA GLN A 63 -10.07 -3.25 5.62
C GLN A 63 -9.32 -4.50 6.08
N GLY A 64 -9.87 -5.23 7.05
CA GLY A 64 -9.37 -6.54 7.49
C GLY A 64 -8.22 -6.52 8.49
N LEU A 65 -7.75 -5.35 8.95
CA LEU A 65 -6.80 -5.24 10.08
C LEU A 65 -7.33 -4.24 11.11
N ASP A 66 -7.19 -4.58 12.38
CA ASP A 66 -7.51 -3.70 13.52
C ASP A 66 -6.28 -2.89 13.94
N LYS A 67 -5.75 -2.09 13.01
CA LYS A 67 -4.58 -1.22 13.20
C LYS A 67 -4.71 0.04 12.36
N THR A 68 -4.11 1.12 12.82
CA THR A 68 -4.02 2.41 12.10
C THR A 68 -2.64 2.67 11.51
N GLU A 69 -1.62 1.93 11.92
CA GLU A 69 -0.26 2.03 11.40
C GLU A 69 0.55 0.76 11.62
N GLY A 70 1.72 0.69 10.98
CA GLY A 70 2.74 -0.33 11.16
C GLY A 70 4.15 0.24 10.93
N GLU A 71 5.18 -0.55 11.23
CA GLU A 71 6.55 -0.11 11.02
C GLU A 71 6.92 -0.09 9.53
N ARG A 72 7.48 1.02 9.02
CA ARG A 72 7.90 1.13 7.62
C ARG A 72 8.91 0.04 7.25
N ASN A 73 9.85 -0.22 8.15
CA ASN A 73 10.95 -1.16 7.93
C ASN A 73 10.47 -2.56 7.56
N VAL A 74 9.32 -2.98 8.10
CA VAL A 74 8.74 -4.30 7.87
C VAL A 74 7.58 -4.31 6.87
N SER A 75 7.24 -3.14 6.31
CA SER A 75 6.09 -3.00 5.43
C SER A 75 6.35 -3.55 4.01
N PHE A 76 5.35 -4.22 3.46
CA PHE A 76 5.29 -4.52 2.03
C PHE A 76 5.18 -3.22 1.21
N CYS A 77 4.38 -2.27 1.69
CA CYS A 77 4.14 -1.01 1.01
C CYS A 77 5.39 -0.13 0.89
N GLY A 78 6.30 -0.16 1.88
CA GLY A 78 7.58 0.52 1.78
C GLY A 78 8.47 -0.01 0.64
N HIS A 79 8.36 -1.30 0.32
CA HIS A 79 9.02 -1.88 -0.87
C HIS A 79 8.27 -1.52 -2.15
N ALA A 80 6.94 -1.66 -2.15
CA ALA A 80 6.10 -1.42 -3.31
C ALA A 80 6.13 0.04 -3.77
N MET A 81 6.21 1.02 -2.86
CA MET A 81 6.23 2.45 -3.16
C MET A 81 7.34 2.86 -4.14
N LEU A 82 8.47 2.16 -4.14
CA LEU A 82 9.58 2.47 -5.06
C LEU A 82 9.45 1.76 -6.41
N SER A 83 8.44 0.92 -6.59
CA SER A 83 8.15 0.27 -7.86
C SER A 83 7.58 1.27 -8.87
N LYS A 84 8.00 1.12 -10.14
CA LYS A 84 7.44 1.88 -11.27
C LYS A 84 6.19 1.23 -11.85
N GLN A 85 6.00 -0.06 -11.58
CA GLN A 85 4.86 -0.86 -12.01
C GLN A 85 4.17 -1.45 -10.78
N ILE A 86 3.03 -2.09 -10.98
CA ILE A 86 2.40 -2.91 -9.93
C ILE A 86 3.44 -3.87 -9.30
N PHE A 87 3.44 -3.94 -7.98
CA PHE A 87 4.34 -4.80 -7.22
C PHE A 87 3.55 -6.01 -6.73
N ILE A 88 3.82 -7.18 -7.30
CA ILE A 88 3.09 -8.43 -7.04
C ILE A 88 4.01 -9.45 -6.39
N ILE A 89 3.52 -10.10 -5.35
CA ILE A 89 4.11 -11.27 -4.70
C ILE A 89 3.03 -12.35 -4.70
N GLU A 90 3.19 -13.37 -5.54
CA GLU A 90 2.22 -14.45 -5.67
C GLU A 90 2.18 -15.36 -4.44
N ASP A 91 3.35 -15.63 -3.85
CA ASP A 91 3.52 -16.35 -2.58
C ASP A 91 4.67 -15.74 -1.76
N THR A 92 4.36 -15.15 -0.59
CA THR A 92 5.35 -14.53 0.30
C THR A 92 6.34 -15.52 0.89
N LEU A 93 6.00 -16.81 0.98
CA LEU A 93 6.93 -17.84 1.46
C LEU A 93 8.03 -18.16 0.43
N GLN A 94 7.78 -17.86 -0.85
CA GLN A 94 8.74 -18.03 -1.94
C GLN A 94 9.54 -16.76 -2.24
N ASP A 95 9.27 -15.68 -1.50
CA ASP A 95 9.95 -14.40 -1.67
C ASP A 95 10.92 -14.15 -0.51
N GLU A 96 12.22 -14.24 -0.79
CA GLU A 96 13.30 -14.05 0.20
C GLU A 96 13.21 -12.71 0.95
N ARG A 97 12.56 -11.69 0.37
CA ARG A 97 12.40 -10.38 1.01
C ARG A 97 11.39 -10.45 2.17
N PHE A 98 10.42 -11.36 2.09
CA PHE A 98 9.23 -11.40 2.95
C PHE A 98 8.98 -12.73 3.67
N ALA A 99 9.67 -13.81 3.33
CA ALA A 99 9.41 -15.14 3.90
C ALA A 99 9.48 -15.19 5.44
N ASP A 100 10.30 -14.34 6.06
CA ASP A 100 10.44 -14.19 7.52
C ASP A 100 9.83 -12.86 8.06
N ASN A 101 8.97 -12.20 7.28
CA ASN A 101 8.23 -11.02 7.71
C ASN A 101 7.23 -11.37 8.83
N PRO A 102 7.09 -10.55 9.89
CA PRO A 102 6.14 -10.81 10.98
C PRO A 102 4.70 -11.08 10.52
N MET A 103 4.20 -10.40 9.48
CA MET A 103 2.84 -10.61 8.95
C MET A 103 2.71 -11.91 8.14
N VAL A 104 3.81 -12.56 7.77
CA VAL A 104 3.86 -13.82 7.00
C VAL A 104 3.96 -15.01 7.96
N ILE A 105 4.85 -14.92 8.95
CA ILE A 105 5.10 -16.01 9.92
C ILE A 105 4.12 -16.00 11.09
N ASN A 106 3.57 -14.84 11.47
CA ASN A 106 2.53 -14.70 12.48
C ASN A 106 1.19 -14.28 11.83
N PRO A 107 0.07 -14.32 12.57
CA PRO A 107 -1.19 -13.79 12.07
C PRO A 107 -1.01 -12.36 11.52
N PRO A 108 -1.59 -12.04 10.35
CA PRO A 108 -2.63 -12.81 9.65
C PRO A 108 -2.13 -13.92 8.70
N HIS A 109 -0.82 -14.19 8.64
CA HIS A 109 -0.20 -15.15 7.71
C HIS A 109 -0.41 -14.78 6.24
N ILE A 110 -0.05 -13.55 5.87
CA ILE A 110 -0.09 -13.08 4.49
C ILE A 110 0.68 -14.04 3.58
N ARG A 111 0.06 -14.42 2.48
CA ARG A 111 0.64 -15.25 1.40
C ARG A 111 0.68 -14.52 0.08
N PHE A 112 -0.26 -13.62 -0.19
CA PHE A 112 -0.28 -12.84 -1.40
C PHE A 112 -0.27 -11.35 -1.09
N TYR A 113 0.42 -10.59 -1.93
CA TYR A 113 0.43 -9.13 -1.91
C TYR A 113 0.42 -8.59 -3.34
N ALA A 114 -0.44 -7.61 -3.61
CA ALA A 114 -0.30 -6.75 -4.77
C ALA A 114 -0.50 -5.29 -4.37
N GLY A 115 0.39 -4.40 -4.81
CA GLY A 115 0.32 -2.98 -4.49
C GLY A 115 0.71 -2.08 -5.65
N VAL A 116 0.03 -0.95 -5.76
CA VAL A 116 0.28 0.08 -6.76
C VAL A 116 0.64 1.38 -6.06
N THR A 117 1.77 1.96 -6.45
CA THR A 117 2.29 3.22 -5.89
C THR A 117 1.35 4.39 -6.16
N LEU A 118 1.09 5.19 -5.13
CA LEU A 118 0.38 6.47 -5.20
C LEU A 118 1.38 7.62 -5.14
N ARG A 119 1.17 8.64 -5.97
CA ARG A 119 2.09 9.76 -6.16
C ARG A 119 1.45 11.09 -5.83
N GLU A 120 2.25 12.01 -5.30
CA GLU A 120 1.88 13.43 -5.26
C GLU A 120 1.98 13.99 -6.69
N ARG A 121 0.93 14.68 -7.13
CA ARG A 121 0.69 15.03 -8.54
C ARG A 121 1.68 16.05 -9.10
N THR A 122 2.12 17.00 -8.29
CA THR A 122 2.95 18.13 -8.72
C THR A 122 4.40 17.71 -8.90
N THR A 123 4.93 16.98 -7.94
CA THR A 123 6.33 16.52 -7.88
C THR A 123 6.52 15.16 -8.53
N GLY A 124 5.45 14.36 -8.67
CA GLY A 124 5.49 12.97 -9.13
C GLY A 124 6.13 12.00 -8.12
N LEU A 125 6.43 12.48 -6.91
CA LEU A 125 7.11 11.69 -5.89
C LEU A 125 6.15 10.67 -5.27
N PRO A 126 6.62 9.43 -5.01
CA PRO A 126 5.76 8.39 -4.46
C PRO A 126 5.54 8.65 -2.96
N VAL A 127 4.30 8.59 -2.51
CA VAL A 127 3.91 8.95 -1.13
C VAL A 127 3.15 7.84 -0.42
N GLY A 128 2.58 6.91 -1.16
CA GLY A 128 1.78 5.83 -0.61
C GLY A 128 1.59 4.67 -1.57
N VAL A 129 0.72 3.73 -1.18
CA VAL A 129 0.39 2.54 -1.95
C VAL A 129 -1.07 2.18 -1.68
N LEU A 130 -1.84 1.89 -2.74
CA LEU A 130 -3.05 1.07 -2.63
C LEU A 130 -2.63 -0.39 -2.75
N CYS A 131 -2.99 -1.23 -1.78
CA CYS A 131 -2.66 -2.65 -1.85
C CYS A 131 -3.84 -3.57 -1.48
N ILE A 132 -3.72 -4.82 -1.93
CA ILE A 132 -4.55 -5.96 -1.54
C ILE A 132 -3.65 -7.07 -1.00
N LYS A 133 -4.13 -7.80 0.01
CA LYS A 133 -3.40 -8.92 0.62
C LYS A 133 -4.34 -10.09 0.87
N ASP A 134 -3.81 -11.30 0.70
CA ASP A 134 -4.54 -12.54 0.95
C ASP A 134 -3.71 -13.50 1.81
N VAL A 135 -4.39 -14.42 2.50
CA VAL A 135 -3.81 -15.48 3.32
C VAL A 135 -3.57 -16.77 2.52
N LYS A 136 -3.83 -16.73 1.20
CA LYS A 136 -3.53 -17.80 0.24
C LYS A 136 -2.68 -17.24 -0.91
N PRO A 137 -1.78 -18.04 -1.50
CA PRO A 137 -1.09 -17.65 -2.72
C PRO A 137 -2.07 -17.33 -3.84
N ARG A 138 -1.72 -16.38 -4.71
CA ARG A 138 -2.60 -15.95 -5.80
C ARG A 138 -1.80 -15.38 -6.96
N LYS A 139 -2.31 -15.61 -8.16
CA LYS A 139 -1.88 -14.95 -9.39
C LYS A 139 -3.00 -14.08 -9.92
N LEU A 140 -2.69 -12.81 -10.24
CA LEU A 140 -3.66 -11.91 -10.85
C LEU A 140 -3.73 -12.13 -12.36
N SER A 141 -4.95 -12.09 -12.90
CA SER A 141 -5.18 -11.99 -14.34
C SER A 141 -4.85 -10.57 -14.85
N PRO A 142 -4.67 -10.38 -16.18
CA PRO A 142 -4.48 -9.04 -16.75
C PRO A 142 -5.63 -8.07 -16.43
N ASP A 143 -6.86 -8.57 -16.37
CA ASP A 143 -8.04 -7.76 -16.04
C ASP A 143 -8.03 -7.33 -14.56
N GLU A 144 -7.64 -8.24 -13.67
CA GLU A 144 -7.48 -7.95 -12.23
C GLU A 144 -6.33 -6.95 -12.00
N VAL A 145 -5.23 -7.07 -12.73
CA VAL A 145 -4.14 -6.09 -12.69
C VAL A 145 -4.63 -4.72 -13.13
N SER A 146 -5.36 -4.65 -14.24
CA SER A 146 -5.90 -3.39 -14.77
C SER A 146 -6.87 -2.75 -13.76
N LEU A 147 -7.76 -3.55 -13.17
CA LEU A 147 -8.68 -3.10 -12.15
C LEU A 147 -7.98 -2.54 -10.91
N LEU A 148 -6.89 -3.18 -10.43
CA LEU A 148 -6.18 -2.70 -9.24
C LEU A 148 -5.49 -1.37 -9.54
N ILE A 149 -4.96 -1.20 -10.75
CA ILE A 149 -4.39 0.05 -11.22
C ILE A 149 -5.46 1.15 -11.27
N ASP A 150 -6.66 0.84 -11.77
CA ASP A 150 -7.76 1.81 -11.82
C ASP A 150 -8.21 2.27 -10.43
N LEU A 151 -8.33 1.34 -9.47
CA LEU A 151 -8.62 1.70 -8.07
C LEU A 151 -7.49 2.53 -7.46
N ALA A 152 -6.23 2.24 -7.80
CA ALA A 152 -5.09 3.01 -7.33
C ALA A 152 -5.09 4.42 -7.91
N ASN A 153 -5.44 4.59 -9.19
CA ASN A 153 -5.61 5.89 -9.82
C ASN A 153 -6.71 6.71 -9.12
N GLN A 154 -7.82 6.08 -8.73
CA GLN A 154 -8.87 6.75 -7.94
C GLN A 154 -8.34 7.20 -6.56
N ALA A 155 -7.58 6.35 -5.88
CA ALA A 155 -6.99 6.70 -4.58
C ALA A 155 -5.97 7.84 -4.72
N GLU A 156 -5.18 7.84 -5.80
CA GLU A 156 -4.24 8.91 -6.12
C GLU A 156 -4.98 10.22 -6.44
N ASP A 157 -6.08 10.18 -7.19
CA ASP A 157 -6.91 11.35 -7.45
C ASP A 157 -7.48 11.93 -6.16
N GLU A 158 -8.04 11.10 -5.28
CA GLU A 158 -8.55 11.53 -3.97
C GLU A 158 -7.46 12.11 -3.07
N LEU A 159 -6.26 11.51 -3.08
CA LEU A 159 -5.10 12.00 -2.34
C LEU A 159 -4.67 13.40 -2.79
N ASN A 160 -4.78 13.69 -4.08
CA ASN A 160 -4.34 14.95 -4.68
C ASN A 160 -5.45 16.01 -4.79
N ARG A 161 -6.67 15.73 -4.29
CA ARG A 161 -7.72 16.76 -4.21
C ARG A 161 -7.33 17.81 -3.17
N ARG A 162 -7.23 19.06 -3.63
CA ARG A 162 -7.09 20.21 -2.74
C ARG A 162 -8.41 20.39 -1.97
N VAL A 163 -8.33 20.35 -0.65
CA VAL A 163 -9.41 20.77 0.26
C VAL A 163 -9.31 22.27 0.46
#